data_AF-A0A940MI85-F1
#
_entry.id   AF-A0A940MI85-F1
#
_cell.length_a   1.000
_cell.length_b   1.000
_cell.length_c   1.000
_cell.angle_alpha   90.00
_cell.angle_beta   90.00
_cell.angle_gamma   90.00
#
_symmetry.space_group_name_H-M   'P 1'
#
loop_
_entity.id
_entity.type
_entity.pdbx_description
1 polymer ?
#
loop_
_entity_poly.entity_id
_entity_poly.type
_entity_poly.pdbx_seq_one_letter_code
_entity_poly.pdbx_strand_id
1 'polypeptide(L)'
;MTAEADTQQERATGRVWVVRLDPHGRLAAGAVRLSCSRQACDDRRFPSTAEGRRAAVEHVNLHLSRIREGGGPRGDVWCGCRAADCAWHTAEAPEGRHGGAARSAASAVRCGGPVVLTVYADRAGRLWRIAETCARCAAAIPECRVLDTAPPAPRSGGPG
;
A
#
# COMPACT_ATOMS: atom_id res chain seq x y z
N MET A 1 22.37 3.45 35.62
CA MET A 1 22.84 3.52 34.21
C MET A 1 23.03 2.08 33.80
N THR A 2 22.22 1.51 32.92
CA THR A 2 22.11 1.89 31.50
C THR A 2 20.69 1.59 31.01
N ALA A 3 20.06 2.56 30.35
CA ALA A 3 18.82 2.33 29.60
C ALA A 3 19.19 1.54 28.35
N GLU A 4 18.63 0.34 28.19
CA GLU A 4 18.67 -0.37 26.91
C GLU A 4 17.79 0.41 25.93
N ALA A 5 18.43 1.30 25.18
CA ALA A 5 17.84 1.87 23.99
C ALA A 5 17.67 0.72 23.00
N ASP A 6 16.50 0.07 23.06
CA ASP A 6 15.95 -0.74 21.99
C ASP A 6 15.95 0.15 20.75
N THR A 7 17.01 0.03 19.96
CA THR A 7 17.09 0.64 18.64
C THR A 7 16.01 -0.05 17.83
N GLN A 8 14.78 0.47 17.91
CA GLN A 8 13.78 0.31 16.88
C GLN A 8 14.45 0.80 15.60
N GLN A 9 15.10 -0.12 14.89
CA GLN A 9 15.59 0.15 13.54
C GLN A 9 14.42 0.78 12.81
N GLU A 10 14.64 2.00 12.32
CA GLU A 10 13.62 2.82 11.70
C GLU A 10 13.20 2.12 10.40
N ARG A 11 12.26 1.18 10.52
CA ARG A 11 11.81 0.37 9.40
C ARG A 11 11.28 1.32 8.35
N ALA A 12 11.80 1.19 7.13
CA ALA A 12 11.34 2.02 6.03
C ALA A 12 9.84 1.78 5.79
N THR A 13 9.19 2.79 5.23
CA THR A 13 7.81 2.66 4.78
C THR A 13 7.71 1.71 3.58
N GLY A 14 6.69 0.85 3.59
CA GLY A 14 6.34 -0.01 2.47
C GLY A 14 6.02 0.81 1.21
N ARG A 15 6.45 0.31 0.04
CA ARG A 15 6.22 1.00 -1.24
C ARG A 15 4.72 1.15 -1.47
N VAL A 16 4.30 2.33 -1.91
CA VAL A 16 2.94 2.58 -2.39
C VAL A 16 3.03 3.44 -3.64
N TRP A 17 2.32 3.04 -4.69
CA TRP A 17 2.14 3.86 -5.87
C TRP A 17 0.81 3.60 -6.54
N VAL A 18 0.40 4.58 -7.33
CA VAL A 18 -0.89 4.64 -7.96
C VAL A 18 -0.72 4.91 -9.45
N VAL A 19 -1.45 4.18 -10.27
CA VAL A 19 -1.61 4.41 -11.70
C VAL A 19 -3.06 4.83 -11.94
N ARG A 20 -3.27 5.93 -12.66
CA ARG A 20 -4.59 6.54 -12.88
C ARG A 20 -4.86 6.76 -14.35
N LEU A 21 -6.10 6.55 -14.76
CA LEU A 21 -6.65 7.00 -16.03
C LEU A 21 -7.70 8.08 -15.78
N ASP A 22 -7.30 9.32 -16.02
CA ASP A 22 -8.18 10.46 -15.90
C ASP A 22 -8.68 10.87 -17.30
N PRO A 23 -9.94 11.30 -17.46
CA PRO A 23 -10.40 11.90 -18.71
C PRO A 23 -9.51 13.08 -19.13
N HIS A 24 -9.23 13.19 -20.43
CA HIS A 24 -8.37 14.24 -20.96
C HIS A 24 -8.94 14.85 -22.23
N GLY A 25 -8.93 16.19 -22.31
CA GLY A 25 -9.49 16.93 -23.45
C GLY A 25 -11.02 17.09 -23.35
N ARG A 26 -11.66 17.42 -24.49
CA ARG A 26 -13.12 17.57 -24.53
C ARG A 26 -13.79 16.20 -24.34
N LEU A 27 -14.78 16.14 -23.45
CA LEU A 27 -15.47 14.92 -23.03
C LEU A 27 -16.01 14.07 -24.19
N ALA A 28 -16.36 14.69 -25.33
CA ALA A 28 -16.84 14.00 -26.53
C ALA A 28 -15.75 13.17 -27.25
N ALA A 29 -14.46 13.41 -26.99
CA ALA A 29 -13.35 12.74 -27.69
C ALA A 29 -12.95 11.39 -27.05
N GLY A 30 -13.42 11.07 -25.83
CA GLY A 30 -13.10 9.80 -25.16
C GLY A 30 -11.62 9.59 -24.79
N ALA A 31 -10.78 10.61 -24.99
CA ALA A 31 -9.36 10.58 -24.71
C ALA A 31 -9.08 10.57 -23.20
N VAL A 32 -7.99 9.90 -22.82
CA VAL A 32 -7.59 9.70 -21.43
C VAL A 32 -6.11 9.97 -21.24
N ARG A 33 -5.76 10.38 -20.02
CA ARG A 33 -4.38 10.52 -19.57
C ARG A 33 -4.08 9.45 -18.53
N LEU A 34 -3.05 8.67 -18.80
CA LEU A 34 -2.41 7.77 -17.85
C LEU A 34 -1.37 8.56 -17.05
N SER A 35 -1.50 8.57 -15.73
CA SER A 35 -0.50 9.12 -14.81
C SER A 35 -0.06 8.06 -13.80
N CYS A 36 1.18 8.17 -13.32
CA CYS A 36 1.74 7.30 -12.30
C CYS A 36 2.36 8.13 -11.19
N SER A 37 2.11 7.79 -9.92
CA SER A 37 2.65 8.54 -8.78
C SER A 37 4.15 8.32 -8.54
N ARG A 38 4.80 7.47 -9.34
CA ARG A 38 6.26 7.26 -9.30
C ARG A 38 6.93 8.33 -10.15
N GLN A 39 7.86 9.09 -9.59
CA GLN A 39 8.56 10.18 -10.27
C GLN A 39 9.31 9.76 -11.53
N ALA A 40 9.69 8.49 -11.66
CA ALA A 40 10.40 7.95 -12.83
C ALA A 40 9.47 7.61 -14.01
N CYS A 41 8.20 8.01 -13.98
CA CYS A 41 7.21 7.67 -15.00
C CYS A 41 6.56 8.92 -15.55
N ASP A 42 6.63 9.08 -16.87
CA ASP A 42 5.98 10.18 -17.56
C ASP A 42 4.48 9.92 -17.77
N ASP A 43 3.70 10.99 -17.75
CA ASP A 43 2.29 10.98 -18.13
C ASP A 43 2.16 10.65 -19.64
N ARG A 44 1.24 9.73 -19.97
CA ARG A 44 0.94 9.33 -21.35
C ARG A 44 -0.50 9.62 -21.71
N ARG A 45 -0.77 9.99 -22.96
CA ARG A 45 -2.13 10.28 -23.45
C ARG A 45 -2.54 9.24 -24.47
N PHE A 46 -3.81 8.88 -24.45
CA PHE A 46 -4.40 7.89 -25.33
C PHE A 46 -5.71 8.41 -25.93
N PRO A 47 -6.00 8.08 -27.19
CA PRO A 47 -7.20 8.54 -27.88
C PRO A 47 -8.48 7.87 -27.36
N SER A 48 -8.38 6.74 -26.65
CA SER A 48 -9.54 6.03 -26.10
C SER A 48 -9.29 5.45 -24.71
N THR A 49 -10.38 5.25 -23.96
CA THR A 49 -10.33 4.60 -22.64
C THR A 49 -9.84 3.14 -22.72
N ALA A 50 -10.18 2.42 -23.80
CA ALA A 50 -9.77 1.03 -23.97
C ALA A 50 -8.25 0.90 -24.15
N GLU A 51 -7.66 1.75 -24.99
CA GLU A 51 -6.21 1.81 -25.17
C GLU A 51 -5.50 2.26 -23.89
N GLY A 52 -6.04 3.30 -23.23
CA GLY A 52 -5.52 3.75 -21.94
C GLY A 52 -5.53 2.64 -20.89
N ARG A 53 -6.60 1.84 -20.80
CA ARG A 53 -6.69 0.70 -19.86
C ARG A 53 -5.67 -0.37 -20.17
N ARG A 54 -5.49 -0.75 -21.44
CA ARG A 54 -4.45 -1.71 -21.83
C ARG A 54 -3.07 -1.22 -21.43
N ALA A 55 -2.75 0.03 -21.76
CA ALA A 55 -1.47 0.64 -21.41
C ALA A 55 -1.25 0.77 -19.90
N ALA A 56 -2.31 1.03 -19.13
CA ALA A 56 -2.24 1.06 -17.66
C ALA A 56 -1.87 -0.31 -17.08
N VAL A 57 -2.51 -1.39 -17.56
CA VAL A 57 -2.20 -2.76 -17.12
C VAL A 57 -0.78 -3.15 -17.49
N GLU A 58 -0.33 -2.85 -18.71
CA GLU A 58 1.06 -3.06 -19.13
C GLU A 58 2.04 -2.28 -18.24
N HIS A 59 1.71 -1.03 -17.91
CA HIS A 59 2.53 -0.20 -17.02
C HIS A 59 2.59 -0.74 -15.59
N VAL A 60 1.47 -1.24 -15.05
CA VAL A 60 1.44 -1.89 -13.74
C VAL A 60 2.34 -3.14 -13.75
N ASN A 61 2.22 -3.99 -14.77
CA ASN A 61 3.02 -5.20 -14.90
C ASN A 61 4.52 -4.89 -14.99
N LEU A 62 4.92 -3.81 -15.68
CA LEU A 62 6.31 -3.37 -15.72
C LEU A 62 6.86 -3.07 -14.31
N HIS A 63 6.10 -2.39 -13.46
CA HIS A 63 6.52 -2.14 -12.07
C HIS A 63 6.59 -3.42 -11.25
N LEU A 64 5.64 -4.33 -11.43
CA LEU A 64 5.65 -5.63 -10.75
C LEU A 64 6.87 -6.47 -11.14
N SER A 65 7.23 -6.50 -12.43
CA SER A 65 8.44 -7.19 -12.90
C SER A 65 9.70 -6.60 -12.25
N ARG A 66 9.84 -5.28 -12.24
CA ARG A 66 10.99 -4.60 -11.58
C ARG A 66 11.08 -4.92 -10.09
N ILE A 67 9.95 -5.08 -9.40
CA ILE A 67 9.96 -5.47 -7.99
C ILE A 67 10.44 -6.90 -7.83
N ARG A 68 9.98 -7.83 -8.67
CA ARG A 68 10.42 -9.22 -8.65
C ARG A 68 11.92 -9.34 -8.93
N GLU A 69 12.41 -8.62 -9.94
CA GLU A 69 13.84 -8.52 -10.27
C GLU A 69 14.65 -7.91 -9.11
N GLY A 70 14.07 -6.93 -8.40
CA GLY A 70 14.66 -6.31 -7.22
C GLY A 70 14.53 -7.11 -5.91
N GLY A 71 14.19 -8.40 -5.97
CA GLY A 71 14.10 -9.28 -4.79
C GLY A 71 12.73 -9.37 -4.11
N GLY A 72 11.68 -8.83 -4.73
CA GLY A 72 10.29 -8.98 -4.27
C GLY A 72 9.84 -8.00 -3.19
N PRO A 73 8.71 -8.28 -2.50
CA PRO A 73 8.25 -7.49 -1.36
C PRO A 73 9.21 -7.58 -0.18
N ARG A 74 9.39 -6.46 0.52
CA ARG A 74 10.33 -6.32 1.63
C ARG A 74 9.66 -6.73 2.94
N GLY A 75 10.29 -7.62 3.71
CA GLY A 75 9.72 -8.14 4.97
C GLY A 75 9.96 -7.24 6.18
N ASP A 76 10.91 -6.32 6.06
CA ASP A 76 11.40 -5.42 7.11
C ASP A 76 10.76 -4.02 7.07
N VAL A 77 9.77 -3.79 6.21
CA VAL A 77 9.10 -2.50 6.06
C VAL A 77 7.81 -2.41 6.87
N TRP A 78 7.44 -1.18 7.25
CA TRP A 78 6.09 -0.94 7.75
C TRP A 78 5.07 -1.08 6.62
N CYS A 79 3.86 -1.51 6.95
CA CYS A 79 2.73 -1.42 6.04
C CYS A 79 2.61 0.01 5.51
N GLY A 80 2.47 0.18 4.19
CA GLY A 80 2.27 1.49 3.56
C GLY A 80 1.04 2.25 4.09
N CYS A 81 0.18 1.58 4.86
CA CYS A 81 -0.95 2.16 5.60
C CYS A 81 -0.53 3.05 6.80
N ARG A 82 0.61 2.77 7.45
CA ARG A 82 1.11 3.58 8.59
C ARG A 82 1.84 4.85 8.13
N ALA A 83 2.25 4.91 6.87
CA ALA A 83 2.95 6.08 6.31
C ALA A 83 2.00 7.15 5.76
N ALA A 84 0.69 6.91 5.78
CA ALA A 84 -0.32 7.80 5.24
C ALA A 84 -1.58 7.85 6.12
N ASP A 85 -1.44 7.57 7.43
CA ASP A 85 -2.55 7.54 8.41
C ASP A 85 -3.83 6.93 7.84
N CYS A 86 -3.79 5.62 7.57
CA CYS A 86 -4.84 4.92 6.86
C CYS A 86 -6.25 5.29 7.38
N ALA A 87 -7.13 5.73 6.48
CA ALA A 87 -8.55 6.01 6.74
C ALA A 87 -9.33 4.81 7.33
N TRP A 88 -8.73 3.62 7.39
CA TRP A 88 -9.27 2.39 7.98
C TRP A 88 -8.86 2.17 9.44
N HIS A 89 -8.04 3.06 9.99
CA HIS A 89 -7.78 3.16 11.42
C HIS A 89 -8.51 4.40 11.98
N THR A 90 -9.80 4.53 11.70
CA THR A 90 -10.64 5.34 12.58
C THR A 90 -10.67 4.64 13.92
N ALA A 91 -10.14 5.30 14.96
CA ALA A 91 -10.42 4.90 16.34
C ALA A 91 -11.93 4.72 16.45
N GLU A 92 -12.40 3.56 16.94
CA GLU A 92 -13.81 3.41 17.29
C GLU A 92 -14.19 4.57 18.21
N ALA A 93 -15.18 5.37 17.78
CA ALA A 93 -15.82 6.31 18.68
C ALA A 93 -16.40 5.49 19.84
N PRO A 94 -16.11 5.82 21.11
CA PRO A 94 -16.57 5.01 22.23
C PRO A 94 -18.07 5.27 22.41
N GLU A 95 -18.91 4.39 21.87
CA GLU A 95 -20.27 4.24 22.38
C GLU A 95 -20.18 3.59 23.77
N GLY A 96 -20.27 4.43 24.79
CA GLY A 96 -20.81 4.12 26.11
C GLY A 96 -20.14 2.97 26.88
N ARG A 97 -19.20 3.31 27.77
CA ARG A 97 -19.12 2.61 29.06
C ARG A 97 -18.57 3.51 30.17
N HIS A 98 -19.45 3.84 31.11
CA HIS A 98 -19.13 4.45 32.39
C HIS A 98 -18.25 3.52 33.24
N GLY A 99 -17.21 4.09 33.85
CA GLY A 99 -16.60 3.56 35.07
C GLY A 99 -15.15 3.08 34.96
N GLY A 100 -14.23 3.90 35.48
CA GLY A 100 -13.03 3.44 36.20
C GLY A 100 -11.78 3.11 35.38
N ALA A 101 -10.69 3.80 35.72
CA ALA A 101 -9.30 3.64 35.27
C ALA A 101 -8.98 4.20 33.87
N ALA A 102 -8.42 5.41 33.88
CA ALA A 102 -7.65 5.96 32.78
C ALA A 102 -6.44 5.07 32.47
N ARG A 103 -6.63 4.05 31.62
CA ARG A 103 -5.53 3.42 30.89
C ARG A 103 -5.26 4.27 29.66
N SER A 104 -4.19 5.05 29.77
CA SER A 104 -3.54 5.84 28.73
C SER A 104 -3.51 5.15 27.36
N ALA A 105 -3.92 5.91 26.34
CA ALA A 105 -3.55 5.84 24.92
C ALA A 105 -2.70 4.64 24.48
N ALA A 106 -3.33 3.53 24.05
CA ALA A 106 -2.71 2.53 23.14
C ALA A 106 -3.69 1.39 22.79
N SER A 107 -4.88 1.67 22.27
CA SER A 107 -5.45 0.72 21.30
C SER A 107 -4.75 0.96 19.97
N ALA A 108 -3.45 0.68 19.95
CA ALA A 108 -2.66 0.70 18.73
C ALA A 108 -3.23 -0.41 17.86
N VAL A 109 -4.10 -0.08 16.91
CA VAL A 109 -4.56 -1.03 15.91
C VAL A 109 -3.32 -1.44 15.11
N ARG A 110 -2.75 -2.59 15.44
CA ARG A 110 -1.46 -3.01 14.92
C ARG A 110 -1.65 -3.71 13.58
N CYS A 111 -0.80 -3.35 12.62
CA CYS A 111 -0.55 -4.19 11.43
C CYS A 111 -0.31 -5.63 11.90
N GLY A 112 -0.90 -6.61 11.20
CA GLY A 112 -0.86 -8.02 11.60
C GLY A 112 -0.57 -8.93 10.41
N GLY A 113 0.24 -9.95 10.64
CA GLY A 113 0.71 -10.89 9.61
C GLY A 113 1.89 -10.36 8.79
N PRO A 114 2.42 -11.17 7.86
CA PRO A 114 3.54 -10.80 7.02
C PRO A 114 3.20 -9.60 6.12
N VAL A 115 4.24 -8.90 5.66
CA VAL A 115 4.10 -7.92 4.58
C VAL A 115 3.80 -8.67 3.29
N VAL A 116 2.83 -8.18 2.53
CA VAL A 116 2.39 -8.71 1.25
C VAL A 116 2.43 -7.60 0.20
N LEU A 117 2.78 -7.98 -1.04
CA LEU A 117 2.59 -7.13 -2.20
C LEU A 117 1.15 -7.27 -2.65
N THR A 118 0.45 -6.15 -2.78
CA THR A 118 -0.96 -6.11 -3.13
C THR A 118 -1.21 -5.25 -4.35
N VAL A 119 -2.23 -5.61 -5.12
CA VAL A 119 -2.84 -4.74 -6.12
C VAL A 119 -4.32 -4.58 -5.82
N TYR A 120 -4.77 -3.34 -5.85
CA TYR A 120 -6.18 -2.95 -5.84
C TYR A 120 -6.48 -2.27 -7.17
N ALA A 121 -7.54 -2.71 -7.85
CA ALA A 121 -8.09 -2.02 -9.01
C ALA A 121 -9.51 -1.57 -8.67
N ASP A 122 -9.85 -0.32 -8.97
CA ASP A 122 -11.23 0.13 -8.82
C ASP A 122 -12.15 -0.58 -9.83
N ARG A 123 -13.45 -0.63 -9.51
CA ARG A 123 -14.43 -1.30 -10.39
C ARG A 123 -14.57 -0.63 -11.75
N ALA A 124 -14.25 0.66 -11.85
CA ALA A 124 -14.25 1.39 -13.10
C ALA A 124 -13.03 1.07 -13.98
N GLY A 125 -12.01 0.38 -13.46
CA GLY A 125 -10.76 0.10 -14.15
C GLY A 125 -10.06 1.37 -14.61
N ARG A 126 -10.04 2.39 -13.74
CA ARG A 126 -9.39 3.70 -13.91
C ARG A 126 -8.31 3.95 -12.87
N LEU A 127 -8.28 3.17 -11.80
CA LEU A 127 -7.32 3.32 -10.72
C LEU A 127 -6.71 1.97 -10.37
N TRP A 128 -5.39 1.92 -10.32
CA TRP A 128 -4.65 0.80 -9.78
C TRP A 128 -3.73 1.31 -8.67
N ARG A 129 -3.82 0.69 -7.50
CA ARG A 129 -2.92 0.94 -6.38
C ARG A 129 -2.12 -0.32 -6.12
N ILE A 130 -0.81 -0.18 -6.11
CA ILE A 130 0.10 -1.25 -5.75
C ILE A 130 0.80 -0.85 -4.46
N ALA A 131 0.80 -1.76 -3.48
CA ALA A 131 1.28 -1.45 -2.15
C ALA A 131 1.87 -2.65 -1.45
N GLU A 132 2.91 -2.40 -0.65
CA GLU A 132 3.33 -3.28 0.43
C GLU A 132 2.46 -3.01 1.66
N THR A 133 1.64 -3.98 2.04
CA THR A 133 0.72 -3.88 3.19
C THR A 133 0.83 -5.13 4.06
N CYS A 134 0.37 -5.11 5.31
CA CYS A 134 0.31 -6.36 6.09
C CYS A 134 -0.87 -7.22 5.64
N ALA A 135 -0.76 -8.54 5.79
CA ALA A 135 -1.80 -9.49 5.38
C ALA A 135 -3.19 -9.16 5.97
N ARG A 136 -3.26 -8.67 7.22
CA ARG A 136 -4.52 -8.22 7.82
C ARG A 136 -5.15 -7.03 7.10
N CYS A 137 -4.35 -6.04 6.71
CA CYS A 137 -4.83 -4.90 5.94
C CYS A 137 -5.25 -5.31 4.53
N ALA A 138 -4.50 -6.20 3.88
CA ALA A 138 -4.84 -6.70 2.56
C ALA A 138 -6.22 -7.38 2.56
N ALA A 139 -6.50 -8.23 3.55
CA ALA A 139 -7.79 -8.92 3.71
C ALA A 139 -8.97 -7.98 3.99
N ALA A 140 -8.71 -6.80 4.56
CA ALA A 140 -9.75 -5.81 4.86
C ALA A 140 -10.13 -4.92 3.67
N ILE A 141 -9.38 -4.97 2.55
CA ILE A 141 -9.64 -4.13 1.38
C ILE A 141 -10.44 -4.95 0.34
N PRO A 142 -11.71 -4.59 0.06
CA PRO A 142 -12.47 -5.22 -1.01
C PRO A 142 -11.74 -5.11 -2.36
N GLU A 143 -11.81 -6.16 -3.17
CA GLU A 143 -11.15 -6.25 -4.49
C GLU A 143 -9.60 -6.18 -4.45
N CYS A 144 -8.99 -6.16 -3.27
CA CYS A 144 -7.56 -6.27 -3.11
C CYS A 144 -7.09 -7.69 -3.39
N ARG A 145 -6.05 -7.82 -4.21
CA ARG A 145 -5.41 -9.10 -4.51
C ARG A 145 -4.01 -9.12 -3.95
N VAL A 146 -3.70 -10.16 -3.20
CA VAL A 146 -2.32 -10.46 -2.79
C VAL A 146 -1.60 -11.09 -3.98
N LEU A 147 -0.49 -10.48 -4.37
CA LEU A 147 0.34 -10.93 -5.49
C LEU A 147 1.54 -11.75 -5.03
N ASP A 148 2.07 -11.43 -3.84
CA ASP A 148 3.24 -12.07 -3.27
C ASP A 148 3.33 -11.78 -1.77
N THR A 149 4.06 -12.61 -1.02
CA THR A 149 4.31 -12.45 0.41
C THR A 149 5.80 -12.28 0.67
N ALA A 150 6.17 -11.25 1.43
CA ALA A 150 7.56 -11.01 1.77
C ALA A 150 8.13 -12.18 2.57
N PRO A 151 9.42 -12.53 2.34
CA PRO A 151 10.10 -13.45 3.21
C PRO A 151 10.08 -12.90 4.66
N PRO A 152 10.06 -13.78 5.67
CA PRO A 152 10.12 -13.34 7.06
C PRO A 152 11.38 -12.48 7.27
N ALA A 153 11.22 -11.35 7.95
CA ALA A 153 12.37 -10.52 8.29
C ALA A 153 13.39 -11.38 9.07
N PRO A 154 14.70 -11.24 8.79
CA PRO A 154 15.72 -11.95 9.54
C PRO A 154 15.54 -11.61 11.02
N ARG A 155 15.33 -12.63 11.85
CA ARG A 155 15.21 -12.43 13.29
C ARG A 155 16.58 -11.96 13.76
N SER A 156 16.66 -10.76 14.32
CA SER A 156 17.81 -10.34 15.12
C SER A 156 17.95 -11.37 16.23
N GLY A 157 18.94 -12.26 16.12
CA GLY A 157 19.15 -13.31 17.11
C GLY A 157 19.40 -12.68 18.48
N GLY A 158 18.58 -13.05 19.47
CA GLY A 158 18.97 -12.85 20.86
C GLY A 158 20.11 -13.81 21.21
N PRO A 159 21.09 -13.40 22.03
CA PRO A 159 22.15 -14.30 22.46
C PRO A 159 21.54 -15.37 23.37
N GLY A 160 21.80 -16.65 23.04
CA GLY A 160 21.59 -17.79 23.93
C GLY A 160 22.92 -18.25 24.49
#